data_AF-A0A3B9M0S2-F1
#
_entry.id   AF-A0A3B9M0S2-F1
#
_cell.length_a   1.000
_cell.length_b   1.000
_cell.length_c   1.000
_cell.angle_alpha   90.00
_cell.angle_beta   90.00
_cell.angle_gamma   90.00
#
_symmetry.space_group_name_H-M   'P 1'
#
loop_
_entity.id
_entity.type
_entity.pdbx_description
1 polymer ?
#
loop_
_entity_poly.entity_id
_entity_poly.type
_entity_poly.pdbx_seq_one_letter_code
_entity_poly.pdbx_strand_id
1 'polypeptide(L)'
;MKQLKFPLGVNYWPAAKAMYWWQNFDAAEVEQDFRRLAAAGFQVVRIFLIWEDFQPVPDKVSSRSLDCLVAVADLAAGCGCPLYTS
;
A
#
# COMPACT_ATOMS: atom_id res chain seq x y z
N MET A 1 -16.71 -15.30 25.93
CA MET A 1 -16.23 -15.73 24.59
C MET A 1 -15.55 -14.53 23.95
N LYS A 2 -14.25 -14.60 23.60
CA LYS A 2 -13.62 -13.53 22.79
C LYS A 2 -14.20 -13.63 21.40
N GLN A 3 -14.89 -12.58 20.95
CA GLN A 3 -15.38 -12.49 19.59
C GLN A 3 -14.16 -12.45 18.68
N LEU A 4 -13.96 -13.49 17.85
CA LEU A 4 -12.94 -13.49 16.82
C LEU A 4 -13.35 -12.44 15.78
N LYS A 5 -12.75 -11.26 15.85
CA LYS A 5 -12.91 -10.22 14.82
C LYS A 5 -12.12 -10.66 13.61
N PHE A 6 -12.81 -11.01 12.52
CA PHE A 6 -12.18 -11.17 11.22
C PHE A 6 -11.80 -9.78 10.69
N PRO A 7 -10.51 -9.48 10.45
CA PRO A 7 -10.12 -8.21 9.86
C PRO A 7 -10.63 -8.15 8.41
N LEU A 8 -11.44 -7.13 8.10
CA LEU A 8 -11.87 -6.88 6.74
C LEU A 8 -10.75 -6.16 5.99
N GLY A 9 -10.17 -6.85 5.01
CA GLY A 9 -9.07 -6.35 4.21
C GLY A 9 -9.43 -6.11 2.75
N VAL A 10 -8.59 -5.33 2.06
CA VAL A 10 -8.71 -5.11 0.61
C VAL A 10 -7.35 -5.23 -0.06
N ASN A 11 -7.34 -5.79 -1.27
CA ASN A 11 -6.19 -5.74 -2.17
C ASN A 11 -6.22 -4.38 -2.88
N TYR A 12 -5.23 -3.54 -2.60
CA TYR A 12 -5.17 -2.17 -3.09
C TYR A 12 -4.33 -2.07 -4.36
N TRP A 13 -4.93 -1.44 -5.37
CA TRP A 13 -4.25 -0.86 -6.52
C TRP A 13 -4.79 0.56 -6.75
N PRO A 14 -3.92 1.56 -6.97
CA PRO A 14 -4.38 2.91 -7.28
C PRO A 14 -5.20 2.91 -8.57
N ALA A 15 -6.38 3.52 -8.51
CA ALA A 15 -7.36 3.46 -9.60
C ALA A 15 -6.83 4.07 -10.90
N ALA A 16 -5.98 5.11 -10.83
CA ALA A 16 -5.48 5.82 -12.01
C ALA A 16 -4.24 5.19 -12.65
N LYS A 17 -3.46 4.41 -11.89
CA LYS A 17 -2.08 4.02 -12.28
C LYS A 17 -1.85 2.51 -12.32
N ALA A 18 -2.76 1.71 -11.76
CA ALA A 18 -2.69 0.25 -11.74
C ALA A 18 -1.26 -0.27 -11.39
N MET A 19 -0.63 -1.03 -12.28
CA MET A 19 0.70 -1.62 -12.06
C MET A 19 1.87 -0.62 -12.12
N TYR A 20 1.71 0.53 -12.78
CA TYR A 20 2.80 1.50 -13.00
C TYR A 20 2.92 2.54 -11.88
N TRP A 21 2.20 2.34 -10.78
CA TRP A 21 2.06 3.34 -9.73
C TRP A 21 3.33 3.51 -8.90
N TRP A 22 4.21 2.51 -8.80
CA TRP A 22 5.50 2.67 -8.12
C TRP A 22 6.42 3.64 -8.89
N GLN A 23 6.40 3.59 -10.21
CA GLN A 23 7.14 4.53 -11.07
C GLN A 23 6.55 5.95 -11.02
N ASN A 24 5.24 6.06 -10.79
CA ASN A 24 4.49 7.31 -10.78
C ASN A 24 3.85 7.59 -9.41
N PHE A 25 4.59 7.26 -8.34
CA PHE A 25 4.09 7.30 -6.97
C PHE A 25 3.59 8.69 -6.61
N ASP A 26 2.38 8.74 -6.05
CA ASP A 26 1.73 9.96 -5.59
C ASP A 26 1.13 9.69 -4.21
N ALA A 27 1.73 10.32 -3.20
CA ALA A 27 1.31 10.16 -1.82
C ALA A 27 -0.11 10.69 -1.58
N ALA A 28 -0.53 11.75 -2.26
CA ALA A 28 -1.84 12.36 -2.05
C ALA A 28 -2.97 11.46 -2.59
N GLU A 29 -2.75 10.81 -3.75
CA GLU A 29 -3.67 9.81 -4.29
C GLU A 29 -3.84 8.64 -3.31
N VAL A 30 -2.73 8.08 -2.83
CA VAL A 30 -2.72 6.94 -1.91
C VAL A 30 -3.39 7.28 -0.59
N GLU A 31 -3.09 8.46 -0.03
CA GLU A 31 -3.74 8.93 1.19
C GLU A 31 -5.26 9.08 1.01
N GLN A 32 -5.69 9.68 -0.10
CA GLN A 32 -7.11 9.86 -0.39
C GLN A 32 -7.84 8.51 -0.49
N ASP A 33 -7.23 7.53 -1.15
CA ASP A 33 -7.81 6.20 -1.28
C ASP A 33 -7.83 5.44 0.05
N PHE A 34 -6.77 5.52 0.85
CA PHE A 34 -6.76 4.92 2.19
C PHE A 34 -7.80 5.55 3.12
N ARG A 35 -8.00 6.87 3.07
CA ARG A 35 -9.10 7.52 3.81
C ARG A 35 -10.47 7.01 3.39
N ARG A 36 -10.69 6.79 2.08
CA ARG A 36 -11.96 6.21 1.57
C ARG A 36 -12.16 4.78 2.05
N LEU A 37 -11.11 3.96 2.02
CA LEU A 37 -11.14 2.57 2.50
C LEU A 37 -11.41 2.51 4.01
N ALA A 38 -10.74 3.35 4.80
CA ALA A 38 -11.00 3.49 6.23
C ALA A 38 -12.45 3.90 6.52
N ALA A 39 -12.97 4.90 5.80
CA ALA A 39 -14.35 5.35 5.93
C ALA A 39 -15.38 4.27 5.53
N ALA A 40 -15.01 3.37 4.61
CA ALA A 40 -15.83 2.21 4.24
C ALA A 40 -15.72 1.03 5.22
N GLY A 41 -14.90 1.13 6.28
CA GLY A 41 -14.77 0.13 7.33
C GLY A 41 -13.70 -0.95 7.07
N PHE A 42 -12.85 -0.79 6.06
CA PHE A 42 -11.69 -1.66 5.87
C PHE A 42 -10.63 -1.37 6.93
N GLN A 43 -10.02 -2.44 7.44
CA GLN A 43 -9.09 -2.39 8.57
C GLN A 43 -7.65 -2.73 8.16
N VAL A 44 -7.45 -3.29 6.97
CA VAL A 44 -6.12 -3.69 6.48
C VAL A 44 -6.08 -3.53 4.97
N VAL A 45 -4.96 -3.04 4.45
CA VAL A 45 -4.70 -2.96 3.01
C VAL A 45 -3.57 -3.90 2.64
N ARG A 46 -3.73 -4.63 1.54
CA ARG A 46 -2.68 -5.44 0.93
C ARG A 46 -2.20 -4.78 -0.34
N ILE A 47 -0.90 -4.55 -0.45
CA ILE A 47 -0.27 -3.99 -1.66
C ILE A 47 0.61 -5.04 -2.34
N PHE A 48 0.94 -4.78 -3.60
CA PHE A 48 1.79 -5.64 -4.41
C PHE A 48 3.04 -4.88 -4.84
N LEU A 49 4.20 -5.49 -4.65
CA LEU A 49 5.46 -4.98 -5.14
C LEU A 49 5.70 -5.51 -6.56
N ILE A 50 6.16 -4.64 -7.45
CA ILE A 50 6.59 -5.02 -8.79
C ILE A 50 8.10 -5.21 -8.76
N TRP A 51 8.55 -6.44 -9.07
CA TRP A 51 9.95 -6.82 -8.89
C TRP A 51 10.89 -5.93 -9.70
N GLU A 52 10.51 -5.62 -10.94
CA GLU A 52 11.28 -4.78 -11.86
C GLU A 52 11.48 -3.35 -11.31
N ASP A 53 10.55 -2.84 -10.51
CA ASP A 53 10.64 -1.52 -9.89
C ASP A 53 11.50 -1.55 -8.61
N PHE A 54 11.50 -2.66 -7.86
CA PHE A 54 12.22 -2.78 -6.59
C PHE A 54 13.64 -3.32 -6.76
N GLN A 55 13.90 -4.16 -7.76
CA GLN A 55 15.20 -4.73 -8.07
C GLN A 55 15.41 -4.73 -9.60
N PRO A 56 15.67 -3.55 -10.21
CA PRO A 56 15.79 -3.41 -11.66
C PRO A 56 16.98 -4.18 -12.24
N VAL A 57 18.02 -4.45 -11.44
CA VAL A 57 19.12 -5.34 -11.79
C VAL A 57 19.45 -6.26 -10.60
N PRO A 58 20.01 -7.47 -10.83
CA PRO A 58 20.13 -8.49 -9.78
C PRO A 58 20.93 -8.08 -8.54
N ASP A 59 21.85 -7.13 -8.65
CA ASP A 59 22.75 -6.68 -7.58
C ASP A 59 22.34 -5.32 -6.97
N LYS A 60 21.20 -4.75 -7.37
CA LYS A 60 20.75 -3.43 -6.92
C LYS A 60 19.27 -3.38 -6.60
N VAL A 61 18.97 -3.09 -5.32
CA VAL A 61 17.62 -2.71 -4.87
C VAL A 61 17.44 -1.20 -5.00
N SER A 62 16.27 -0.78 -5.48
CA SER A 62 15.91 0.63 -5.66
C SER A 62 15.61 1.30 -4.32
N SER A 63 16.48 2.22 -3.88
CA SER A 63 16.23 3.03 -2.67
C SER A 63 14.95 3.85 -2.79
N ARG A 64 14.70 4.45 -3.96
CA ARG A 64 13.47 5.19 -4.24
C ARG A 64 12.22 4.34 -4.00
N SER A 65 12.20 3.11 -4.50
CA SER A 65 11.03 2.23 -4.36
C SER A 65 10.80 1.83 -2.90
N LEU A 66 11.89 1.63 -2.14
CA LEU A 66 11.82 1.42 -0.70
C LEU A 66 11.30 2.65 0.05
N ASP A 67 11.78 3.85 -0.29
CA ASP A 67 11.30 5.11 0.31
C ASP A 67 9.80 5.31 0.04
N CYS A 68 9.35 5.02 -1.19
CA CYS A 68 7.92 5.02 -1.51
C CYS A 68 7.15 3.97 -0.70
N LEU A 69 7.69 2.77 -0.52
CA LEU A 69 7.06 1.73 0.29
C LEU A 69 6.88 2.16 1.75
N VAL A 70 7.89 2.80 2.34
CA VAL A 70 7.82 3.37 3.68
C VAL A 70 6.73 4.44 3.74
N ALA A 71 6.70 5.37 2.78
CA ALA A 71 5.67 6.40 2.73
C ALA A 71 4.24 5.81 2.65
N VAL A 72 4.04 4.76 1.84
CA VAL A 72 2.74 4.05 1.77
C VAL A 72 2.39 3.43 3.12
N ALA A 73 3.34 2.79 3.79
CA ALA A 73 3.11 2.17 5.10
C ALA A 73 2.74 3.22 6.16
N ASP A 74 3.42 4.36 6.17
CA ASP A 74 3.13 5.47 7.09
C ASP A 74 1.74 6.07 6.83
N LEU A 75 1.37 6.27 5.56
CA LEU A 75 0.03 6.74 5.19
C LEU A 75 -1.06 5.76 5.60
N ALA A 76 -0.84 4.47 5.40
CA ALA A 76 -1.76 3.40 5.78
C ALA A 76 -2.00 3.39 7.30
N ALA A 77 -0.91 3.50 8.09
CA ALA A 77 -0.97 3.61 9.53
C ALA A 77 -1.70 4.89 10.00
N GLY A 78 -1.40 6.04 9.38
CA GLY A 78 -2.05 7.32 9.69
C GLY A 78 -3.55 7.35 9.40
N CYS A 79 -4.02 6.54 8.44
CA CYS A 79 -5.44 6.42 8.10
C CYS A 79 -6.19 5.35 8.91
N GLY A 80 -5.52 4.59 9.77
CA GLY A 80 -6.14 3.51 10.54
C GLY A 80 -6.36 2.21 9.76
N CYS A 81 -5.68 2.04 8.62
CA CYS A 81 -5.69 0.83 7.81
C CYS A 81 -4.26 0.27 7.69
N PRO A 82 -3.68 -0.36 8.73
CA PRO A 82 -2.33 -0.92 8.67
C PRO A 82 -2.12 -1.82 7.45
N LEU A 83 -0.89 -1.85 6.97
CA LEU A 83 -0.52 -2.50 5.72
C LEU A 83 -0.04 -3.94 5.94
N TYR A 84 -0.42 -4.83 5.03
CA TYR A 84 0.10 -6.19 4.93
C TYR A 84 0.75 -6.41 3.56
N THR A 85 2.02 -6.78 3.52
CA THR A 85 2.68 -7.20 2.27
C THR A 85 2.59 -8.71 2.11
N SER A 86 2.63 -9.17 0.87
CA SER A 86 2.72 -10.58 0.51
C SER A 86 3.93 -10.85 -0.35
#